data_AF-A0A9E5AEZ7-F1
#
_entry.id   AF-A0A9E5AEZ7-F1
#
_cell.length_a   1.000
_cell.length_b   1.000
_cell.length_c   1.000
_cell.angle_alpha   90.00
_cell.angle_beta   90.00
_cell.angle_gamma   90.00
#
_symmetry.space_group_name_H-M   'P 1'
#
loop_
_entity.id
_entity.type
_entity.pdbx_description
1 polymer ?
#
loop_
_entity_poly.entity_id
_entity_poly.type
_entity_poly.pdbx_seq_one_letter_code
_entity_poly.pdbx_strand_id
1 'polypeptide(L)'
;MQAQPAKQPADVLTTLVPDPLANRVPRLEKLCDFAAIAAQLQSLPVADDPVFRQPTAQKKAELGKIRKEILDGHGVGLTLAQLLAGPEGPTLARLALQDKDPRVALAAVQAAVTLARQHPRLFAFLPTLDAKAPSALALAMIDFDFATGCDTPVLFALDALAHPDIKVVAAVLDRTLALASHTRQSAALNRVVDWLRNGKGPSALRVHAARQLGNAGYLALLPLWAALASDRDAQVGLEAIVAQARLLAIAVAPKVLTLLGDSRPAYQIAGLRAAAFSLALDSQSAHNALKNFEKSKNAWRDPASGQTVQVAVVAARVLATLQLRLGTVLN
;
A
#
# COMPACT_ATOMS: atom_id res chain seq x y z
N MET A 1 -13.02 -56.51 44.53
CA MET A 1 -12.97 -56.18 43.09
C MET A 1 -12.76 -54.68 42.99
N GLN A 2 -11.52 -54.26 42.74
CA GLN A 2 -11.10 -52.86 42.68
C GLN A 2 -11.09 -52.41 41.22
N ALA A 3 -11.75 -51.29 40.94
CA ALA A 3 -11.72 -50.67 39.62
C ALA A 3 -10.37 -49.96 39.42
N GLN A 4 -9.58 -50.46 38.48
CA GLN A 4 -8.40 -49.75 37.98
C GLN A 4 -8.82 -48.60 37.05
N PRO A 5 -8.15 -47.44 37.11
CA PRO A 5 -8.40 -46.34 36.19
C PRO A 5 -7.79 -46.66 34.82
N ALA A 6 -8.60 -46.56 33.76
CA ALA A 6 -8.14 -46.67 32.40
C ALA A 6 -7.18 -45.51 32.08
N LYS A 7 -5.91 -45.88 31.88
CA LYS A 7 -4.86 -45.03 31.31
C LYS A 7 -5.31 -44.55 29.92
N GLN A 8 -5.36 -43.24 29.71
CA GLN A 8 -5.37 -42.68 28.36
C GLN A 8 -4.02 -42.99 27.69
N PRO A 9 -4.01 -43.52 26.46
CA PRO A 9 -2.79 -43.63 25.69
C PRO A 9 -2.35 -42.24 25.22
N ALA A 10 -1.17 -41.85 25.66
CA ALA A 10 -0.32 -40.93 24.91
C ALA A 10 -0.01 -41.56 23.53
N ASP A 11 0.25 -40.70 22.55
CA ASP A 11 0.77 -41.01 21.21
C ASP A 11 -0.16 -41.75 20.24
N VAL A 12 -1.09 -41.01 19.62
CA VAL A 12 -1.31 -41.11 18.16
C VAL A 12 -1.75 -39.74 17.64
N LEU A 13 -0.79 -38.92 17.21
CA LEU A 13 -0.85 -37.96 16.08
C LEU A 13 0.45 -37.13 15.98
N THR A 14 1.59 -37.77 16.21
CA THR A 14 2.90 -37.36 15.70
C THR A 14 3.10 -37.96 14.30
N THR A 15 2.25 -37.54 13.38
CA THR A 15 2.60 -37.50 11.95
C THR A 15 2.38 -36.06 11.53
N LEU A 16 3.38 -35.25 11.87
CA LEU A 16 3.72 -34.05 11.13
C LEU A 16 3.79 -34.46 9.66
N VAL A 17 2.69 -34.25 8.94
CA VAL A 17 2.76 -34.01 7.51
C VAL A 17 3.77 -32.87 7.38
N PRO A 18 4.92 -33.07 6.74
CA PRO A 18 5.81 -31.95 6.49
C PRO A 18 5.00 -30.99 5.63
N ASP A 19 4.67 -29.84 6.19
CA ASP A 19 4.06 -28.74 5.46
C ASP A 19 4.98 -28.48 4.25
N PRO A 20 4.54 -28.76 3.00
CA PRO A 20 5.37 -28.56 1.83
C PRO A 20 5.66 -27.08 1.56
N LEU A 21 5.12 -26.17 2.39
CA LEU A 21 5.36 -24.73 2.36
C LEU A 21 6.20 -24.23 3.55
N ALA A 22 6.40 -25.01 4.63
CA ALA A 22 7.21 -24.60 5.78
C ALA A 22 8.72 -24.50 5.46
N ASN A 23 9.17 -25.13 4.36
CA ASN A 23 10.54 -24.99 3.83
C ASN A 23 10.66 -23.96 2.69
N ARG A 24 9.67 -23.09 2.51
CA ARG A 24 9.76 -21.94 1.59
C ARG A 24 9.64 -20.62 2.36
N VAL A 25 10.44 -20.45 3.40
CA VAL A 25 11.09 -19.15 3.58
C VAL A 25 12.36 -19.25 2.75
N PRO A 26 12.43 -18.66 1.55
CA PRO A 26 13.74 -18.38 0.99
C PRO A 26 14.43 -17.50 2.03
N ARG A 27 15.47 -18.04 2.68
CA ARG A 27 16.53 -17.19 3.20
C ARG A 27 16.84 -16.17 2.11
N LEU A 28 17.03 -14.92 2.52
CA LEU A 28 17.26 -13.71 1.72
C LEU A 28 18.45 -13.78 0.73
N GLU A 29 18.93 -14.97 0.36
CA GLU A 29 20.09 -15.26 -0.48
C GLU A 29 19.72 -15.67 -1.92
N LYS A 30 18.42 -15.67 -2.28
CA LYS A 30 17.96 -16.01 -3.65
C LYS A 30 16.97 -14.99 -4.22
N LEU A 31 17.18 -13.71 -3.92
CA LEU A 31 16.70 -12.66 -4.81
C LEU A 31 17.69 -12.64 -5.98
N CYS A 32 17.25 -13.07 -7.16
CA CYS A 32 18.00 -12.85 -8.40
C CYS A 32 18.07 -11.34 -8.65
N ASP A 33 19.11 -10.78 -8.05
CA ASP A 33 19.86 -9.56 -8.28
C ASP A 33 19.18 -8.49 -9.15
N PHE A 34 18.75 -7.42 -8.48
CA PHE A 34 18.66 -6.11 -9.14
C PHE A 34 19.98 -5.81 -9.89
N ALA A 35 21.13 -6.22 -9.35
CA ALA A 35 22.42 -6.12 -10.03
C ALA A 35 22.47 -6.90 -11.37
N ALA A 36 21.79 -8.04 -11.50
CA ALA A 36 21.71 -8.81 -12.74
C ALA A 36 20.75 -8.18 -13.75
N ILE A 37 19.65 -7.59 -13.29
CA ILE A 37 18.72 -6.82 -14.16
C ILE A 37 19.37 -5.51 -14.59
N ALA A 38 20.05 -4.80 -13.68
CA ALA A 38 20.86 -3.63 -13.99
C ALA A 38 21.99 -3.99 -14.95
N ALA A 39 22.66 -5.13 -14.76
CA ALA A 39 23.67 -5.64 -15.68
C ALA A 39 23.07 -6.02 -17.03
N GLN A 40 21.88 -6.62 -17.09
CA GLN A 40 21.17 -6.89 -18.34
C GLN A 40 20.80 -5.61 -19.08
N LEU A 41 20.24 -4.61 -18.37
CA LEU A 41 19.92 -3.29 -18.93
C LEU A 41 21.18 -2.54 -19.41
N GLN A 42 22.31 -2.72 -18.72
CA GLN A 42 23.62 -2.20 -19.12
C GLN A 42 24.24 -2.98 -20.29
N SER A 43 23.90 -4.25 -20.48
CA SER A 43 24.44 -5.11 -21.53
C SER A 43 23.72 -5.00 -22.88
N LEU A 44 22.57 -4.32 -22.93
CA LEU A 44 21.88 -4.01 -24.18
C LEU A 44 22.75 -3.10 -25.06
N PRO A 45 22.75 -3.27 -26.40
CA PRO A 45 23.62 -2.51 -27.29
C PRO A 45 23.51 -0.99 -27.07
N VAL A 46 24.69 -0.37 -27.02
CA VAL A 46 24.97 0.97 -26.46
C VAL A 46 24.92 2.08 -27.53
N ALA A 47 24.86 1.73 -28.81
CA ALA A 47 24.99 2.70 -29.90
C ALA A 47 23.95 3.83 -29.76
N ASP A 48 24.45 5.04 -29.48
CA ASP A 48 23.76 6.32 -29.37
C ASP A 48 22.82 6.57 -28.19
N ASP A 49 22.82 5.74 -27.13
CA ASP A 49 21.99 6.00 -25.95
C ASP A 49 22.46 7.24 -25.17
N PRO A 50 21.62 8.29 -25.01
CA PRO A 50 21.97 9.52 -24.31
C PRO A 50 22.23 9.35 -22.82
N VAL A 51 21.97 8.19 -22.20
CA VAL A 51 22.33 7.89 -20.79
C VAL A 51 23.83 7.64 -20.61
N PHE A 52 24.49 7.10 -21.65
CA PHE A 52 25.89 6.67 -21.62
C PHE A 52 26.85 7.64 -22.31
N ARG A 53 26.35 8.75 -22.84
CA ARG A 53 27.19 9.81 -23.41
C ARG A 53 28.07 10.42 -22.31
N GLN A 54 29.24 10.92 -22.71
CA GLN A 54 30.00 11.78 -21.81
C GLN A 54 29.36 13.17 -21.79
N PRO A 55 29.09 13.76 -20.61
CA PRO A 55 28.55 15.11 -20.58
C PRO A 55 29.64 16.11 -20.96
N THR A 56 29.22 17.22 -21.55
CA THR A 56 30.13 18.31 -21.90
C THR A 56 30.71 18.98 -20.65
N ALA A 57 31.88 19.61 -20.78
CA ALA A 57 32.53 20.31 -19.66
C ALA A 57 31.63 21.41 -19.06
N GLN A 58 30.87 22.10 -19.93
CA GLN A 58 29.88 23.10 -19.52
C GLN A 58 28.76 22.47 -18.67
N LYS A 59 28.22 21.33 -19.08
CA LYS A 59 27.15 20.66 -18.33
C LYS A 59 27.63 20.05 -17.01
N LYS A 60 28.88 19.58 -16.93
CA LYS A 60 29.51 19.22 -15.64
C LYS A 60 29.60 20.42 -14.69
N ALA A 61 29.94 21.61 -15.20
CA ALA A 61 30.00 22.83 -14.41
C ALA A 61 28.62 23.29 -13.94
N GLU A 62 27.59 23.21 -14.79
CA GLU A 62 26.19 23.49 -14.43
C GLU A 62 25.67 22.54 -13.36
N LEU A 63 25.94 21.23 -13.48
CA LEU A 63 25.61 20.25 -12.45
C LEU A 63 26.32 20.55 -11.12
N GLY A 64 27.58 21.01 -11.16
CA GLY A 64 28.31 21.44 -9.98
C GLY A 64 27.69 22.66 -9.27
N LYS A 65 27.11 23.61 -10.02
CA LYS A 65 26.39 24.76 -9.47
C LYS A 65 25.09 24.33 -8.80
N ILE A 66 24.29 23.49 -9.47
CA ILE A 66 23.05 22.93 -8.93
C ILE A 66 23.32 22.09 -7.69
N ARG A 67 24.39 21.28 -7.70
CA ARG A 67 24.87 20.56 -6.53
C ARG A 67 25.10 21.52 -5.37
N LYS A 68 25.84 22.60 -5.58
CA LYS A 68 26.09 23.61 -4.55
C LYS A 68 24.77 24.23 -4.03
N GLU A 69 23.86 24.60 -4.91
CA GLU A 69 22.55 25.16 -4.53
C GLU A 69 21.69 24.19 -3.69
N ILE A 70 21.71 22.89 -4.02
CA ILE A 70 21.01 21.84 -3.26
C ILE A 70 21.63 21.72 -1.86
N LEU A 71 22.96 21.77 -1.78
CA LEU A 71 23.68 21.66 -0.51
C LEU A 71 23.46 22.89 0.38
N ASP A 72 23.33 24.06 -0.23
CA ASP A 72 23.10 25.36 0.42
C ASP A 72 21.62 25.58 0.79
N GLY A 73 20.71 24.67 0.40
CA GLY A 73 19.31 24.65 0.83
C GLY A 73 18.37 25.59 0.06
N HIS A 74 18.82 26.10 -1.09
CA HIS A 74 17.93 26.83 -1.99
C HIS A 74 16.95 25.83 -2.66
N GLY A 75 15.71 26.21 -2.97
CA GLY A 75 14.72 25.29 -3.54
C GLY A 75 15.06 24.91 -5.00
N VAL A 76 15.73 23.78 -5.23
CA VAL A 76 16.34 23.42 -6.55
C VAL A 76 15.56 22.37 -7.36
N GLY A 77 14.38 21.95 -6.91
CA GLY A 77 13.61 20.88 -7.59
C GLY A 77 13.28 21.22 -9.06
N LEU A 78 12.98 22.49 -9.34
CA LEU A 78 12.67 23.00 -10.68
C LEU A 78 13.92 23.13 -11.57
N THR A 79 15.06 23.56 -11.01
CA THR A 79 16.32 23.78 -11.75
C THR A 79 16.97 22.47 -12.18
N LEU A 80 16.92 21.43 -11.34
CA LEU A 80 17.42 20.11 -11.72
C LEU A 80 16.51 19.45 -12.77
N ALA A 81 15.19 19.52 -12.62
CA ALA A 81 14.26 19.01 -13.64
C ALA A 81 14.41 19.72 -15.01
N GLN A 82 14.63 21.03 -15.02
CA GLN A 82 14.90 21.81 -16.23
C GLN A 82 16.24 21.45 -16.88
N LEU A 83 17.30 21.28 -16.09
CA LEU A 83 18.61 20.83 -16.59
C LEU A 83 18.52 19.44 -17.22
N LEU A 84 17.65 18.59 -16.66
CA LEU A 84 17.43 17.22 -17.07
C LEU A 84 16.46 17.08 -18.25
N ALA A 85 15.73 18.13 -18.63
CA ALA A 85 14.86 18.12 -19.80
C ALA A 85 15.61 18.27 -21.15
N GLY A 86 16.93 18.53 -21.12
CA GLY A 86 17.76 18.67 -22.32
C GLY A 86 18.28 17.34 -22.90
N PRO A 87 18.93 17.36 -24.08
CA PRO A 87 19.46 16.16 -24.74
C PRO A 87 20.57 15.43 -23.96
N GLU A 88 21.25 16.14 -23.05
CA GLU A 88 22.22 15.57 -22.10
C GLU A 88 21.58 15.17 -20.76
N GLY A 89 20.28 15.41 -20.60
CA GLY A 89 19.53 15.19 -19.38
C GLY A 89 19.66 13.78 -18.81
N PRO A 90 19.54 12.71 -19.60
CA PRO A 90 19.70 11.35 -19.09
C PRO A 90 21.12 11.09 -18.56
N THR A 91 22.16 11.60 -19.23
CA THR A 91 23.54 11.50 -18.73
C THR A 91 23.73 12.25 -17.40
N LEU A 92 23.15 13.44 -17.28
CA LEU A 92 23.23 14.24 -16.06
C LEU A 92 22.44 13.62 -14.90
N ALA A 93 21.28 13.02 -15.19
CA ALA A 93 20.50 12.26 -14.21
C ALA A 93 21.31 11.08 -13.68
N ARG A 94 21.96 10.31 -14.55
CA ARG A 94 22.85 9.21 -14.15
C ARG A 94 23.96 9.69 -13.21
N LEU A 95 24.64 10.78 -13.54
CA LEU A 95 25.74 11.30 -12.72
C LEU A 95 25.26 11.81 -11.36
N ALA A 96 24.10 12.47 -11.33
CA ALA A 96 23.51 12.95 -10.09
C ALA A 96 23.00 11.80 -9.21
N LEU A 97 22.50 10.71 -9.80
CA LEU A 97 22.14 9.48 -9.09
C LEU A 97 23.35 8.80 -8.44
N GLN A 98 24.55 8.96 -9.02
CA GLN A 98 25.81 8.43 -8.50
C GLN A 98 26.53 9.41 -7.55
N ASP A 99 25.92 10.55 -7.19
CA ASP A 99 26.55 11.52 -6.29
C ASP A 99 26.74 10.93 -4.89
N LYS A 100 27.80 11.37 -4.21
CA LYS A 100 28.11 10.92 -2.85
C LYS A 100 27.19 11.55 -1.81
N ASP A 101 26.61 12.73 -2.07
CA ASP A 101 25.68 13.40 -1.16
C ASP A 101 24.23 12.90 -1.37
N PRO A 102 23.56 12.41 -0.32
CA PRO A 102 22.21 11.84 -0.42
C PRO A 102 21.15 12.86 -0.86
N ARG A 103 21.33 14.15 -0.61
CA ARG A 103 20.36 15.20 -1.01
C ARG A 103 20.35 15.40 -2.52
N VAL A 104 21.53 15.37 -3.13
CA VAL A 104 21.72 15.48 -4.59
C VAL A 104 21.15 14.24 -5.27
N ALA A 105 21.46 13.08 -4.72
CA ALA A 105 20.98 11.81 -5.23
C ALA A 105 19.44 11.71 -5.12
N LEU A 106 18.84 12.20 -4.01
CA LEU A 106 17.39 12.31 -3.83
C LEU A 106 16.71 13.21 -4.89
N ALA A 107 17.27 14.39 -5.14
CA ALA A 107 16.73 15.28 -6.17
C ALA A 107 16.86 14.65 -7.57
N ALA A 108 17.96 13.93 -7.82
CA ALA A 108 18.19 13.22 -9.07
C ALA A 108 17.19 12.09 -9.29
N VAL A 109 16.79 11.38 -8.23
CA VAL A 109 15.76 10.34 -8.27
C VAL A 109 14.42 10.89 -8.75
N GLN A 110 13.96 12.00 -8.16
CA GLN A 110 12.68 12.62 -8.53
C GLN A 110 12.65 13.06 -9.99
N ALA A 111 13.78 13.58 -10.49
CA ALA A 111 13.89 13.97 -11.88
C ALA A 111 14.09 12.78 -12.83
N ALA A 112 14.80 11.73 -12.40
CA ALA A 112 14.95 10.48 -13.15
C ALA A 112 13.60 9.77 -13.34
N VAL A 113 12.69 9.82 -12.36
CA VAL A 113 11.29 9.37 -12.50
C VAL A 113 10.57 10.11 -13.62
N THR A 114 10.80 11.41 -13.77
CA THR A 114 10.19 12.22 -14.83
C THR A 114 10.72 11.82 -16.22
N LEU A 115 12.03 11.52 -16.32
CA LEU A 115 12.67 11.06 -17.55
C LEU A 115 12.48 9.57 -17.84
N ALA A 116 12.01 8.82 -16.85
CA ALA A 116 11.97 7.38 -16.87
C ALA A 116 11.23 6.76 -18.03
N ARG A 117 10.11 7.40 -18.42
CA ARG A 117 9.29 6.95 -19.56
C ARG A 117 10.06 6.99 -20.87
N GLN A 118 11.00 7.92 -21.00
CA GLN A 118 11.83 8.13 -22.18
C GLN A 118 13.17 7.38 -22.07
N HIS A 119 13.68 7.18 -20.86
CA HIS A 119 14.98 6.56 -20.60
C HIS A 119 14.94 5.53 -19.44
N PRO A 120 14.35 4.33 -19.65
CA PRO A 120 14.21 3.30 -18.60
C PRO A 120 15.54 2.80 -18.02
N ARG A 121 16.67 2.97 -18.74
CA ARG A 121 18.00 2.54 -18.27
C ARG A 121 18.55 3.36 -17.10
N LEU A 122 17.98 4.54 -16.81
CA LEU A 122 18.35 5.34 -15.62
C LEU A 122 18.12 4.57 -14.31
N PHE A 123 17.19 3.61 -14.30
CA PHE A 123 16.84 2.82 -13.14
C PHE A 123 17.95 1.85 -12.71
N ALA A 124 18.79 1.41 -13.64
CA ALA A 124 19.95 0.56 -13.33
C ALA A 124 20.95 1.24 -12.37
N PHE A 125 20.88 2.56 -12.23
CA PHE A 125 21.78 3.35 -11.36
C PHE A 125 21.18 3.66 -9.99
N LEU A 126 19.89 3.36 -9.78
CA LEU A 126 19.21 3.55 -8.49
C LEU A 126 19.72 2.72 -7.30
N PRO A 127 20.30 1.50 -7.45
CA PRO A 127 20.82 0.72 -6.32
C PRO A 127 21.89 1.45 -5.51
N THR A 128 22.55 2.43 -6.11
CA THR A 128 23.57 3.23 -5.41
C THR A 128 22.98 4.09 -4.28
N LEU A 129 21.66 4.21 -4.19
CA LEU A 129 20.91 4.96 -3.17
C LEU A 129 20.45 4.13 -1.96
N ASP A 130 20.45 2.79 -2.08
CA ASP A 130 19.80 1.88 -1.13
C ASP A 130 20.31 2.07 0.31
N ALA A 131 21.58 2.43 0.47
CA ALA A 131 22.22 2.64 1.77
C ALA A 131 21.94 4.01 2.43
N LYS A 132 21.41 5.02 1.72
CA LYS A 132 21.38 6.41 2.22
C LYS A 132 20.01 7.08 2.26
N ALA A 133 19.07 6.66 1.41
CA ALA A 133 17.72 7.23 1.37
C ALA A 133 16.67 6.18 0.94
N PRO A 134 16.48 5.10 1.74
CA PRO A 134 15.69 3.94 1.33
C PRO A 134 14.22 4.28 1.04
N SER A 135 13.65 5.25 1.78
CA SER A 135 12.27 5.70 1.57
C SER A 135 12.05 6.41 0.23
N ALA A 136 12.98 7.26 -0.17
CA ALA A 136 12.91 7.98 -1.42
C ALA A 136 13.15 7.07 -2.62
N LEU A 137 14.08 6.12 -2.49
CA LEU A 137 14.30 5.07 -3.47
C LEU A 137 13.03 4.24 -3.69
N ALA A 138 12.40 3.80 -2.59
CA ALA A 138 11.16 3.02 -2.66
C ALA A 138 10.01 3.82 -3.31
N LEU A 139 9.81 5.09 -2.92
CA LEU A 139 8.78 5.94 -3.52
C LEU A 139 9.01 6.15 -5.02
N ALA A 140 10.24 6.39 -5.44
CA ALA A 140 10.56 6.61 -6.84
C ALA A 140 10.46 5.35 -7.70
N MET A 141 10.77 4.19 -7.13
CA MET A 141 10.53 2.91 -7.78
C MET A 141 9.03 2.63 -7.97
N ILE A 142 8.17 3.09 -7.04
CA ILE A 142 6.72 3.02 -7.21
C ILE A 142 6.24 4.00 -8.28
N ASP A 143 6.77 5.22 -8.28
CA ASP A 143 6.44 6.22 -9.31
C ASP A 143 6.85 5.77 -10.71
N PHE A 144 7.94 5.01 -10.81
CA PHE A 144 8.35 4.42 -12.07
C PHE A 144 7.35 3.44 -12.63
N ASP A 145 6.88 2.48 -11.82
CA ASP A 145 5.87 1.55 -12.29
C ASP A 145 4.59 2.30 -12.69
N PHE A 146 4.19 3.31 -11.93
CA PHE A 146 3.11 4.20 -12.33
C PHE A 146 3.35 4.86 -13.69
N ALA A 147 4.61 5.16 -14.00
CA ALA A 147 5.01 5.78 -15.24
C ALA A 147 5.11 4.79 -16.41
N THR A 148 5.59 3.56 -16.21
CA THR A 148 5.98 2.65 -17.28
C THR A 148 5.20 1.33 -17.32
N GLY A 149 4.46 0.98 -16.27
CA GLY A 149 3.80 -0.32 -16.11
C GLY A 149 4.77 -1.50 -15.96
N CYS A 150 5.94 -1.27 -15.36
CA CYS A 150 6.94 -2.31 -15.13
C CYS A 150 6.94 -2.67 -13.63
N ASP A 151 6.45 -3.86 -13.30
CA ASP A 151 6.27 -4.32 -11.92
C ASP A 151 7.60 -4.52 -11.14
N THR A 152 8.73 -4.70 -11.84
CA THR A 152 9.97 -5.15 -11.21
C THR A 152 10.52 -4.17 -10.17
N PRO A 153 10.63 -2.85 -10.42
CA PRO A 153 11.11 -1.91 -9.41
C PRO A 153 10.18 -1.77 -8.21
N VAL A 154 8.86 -1.91 -8.42
CA VAL A 154 7.87 -1.91 -7.34
C VAL A 154 8.07 -3.07 -6.37
N LEU A 155 8.43 -4.25 -6.86
CA LEU A 155 8.69 -5.39 -5.98
C LEU A 155 9.85 -5.14 -5.00
N PHE A 156 10.87 -4.39 -5.42
CA PHE A 156 11.97 -3.96 -4.55
C PHE A 156 11.54 -2.86 -3.58
N ALA A 157 10.77 -1.87 -4.06
CA ALA A 157 10.21 -0.83 -3.20
C ALA A 157 9.35 -1.38 -2.06
N LEU A 158 8.67 -2.50 -2.30
CA LEU A 158 7.77 -3.12 -1.34
C LEU A 158 8.46 -3.88 -0.22
N ASP A 159 9.76 -4.20 -0.36
CA ASP A 159 10.54 -4.71 0.77
C ASP A 159 10.73 -3.61 1.84
N ALA A 160 10.57 -2.32 1.49
CA ALA A 160 10.52 -1.23 2.46
C ALA A 160 9.25 -1.27 3.34
N LEU A 161 8.25 -2.12 3.07
CA LEU A 161 7.16 -2.39 4.02
C LEU A 161 7.64 -3.15 5.27
N ALA A 162 8.83 -3.74 5.23
CA ALA A 162 9.50 -4.34 6.38
C ALA A 162 10.48 -3.36 7.08
N HIS A 163 10.55 -2.10 6.63
CA HIS A 163 11.46 -1.11 7.19
C HIS A 163 11.09 -0.77 8.66
N PRO A 164 12.07 -0.58 9.56
CA PRO A 164 11.81 -0.31 10.97
C PRO A 164 11.16 1.06 11.23
N ASP A 165 11.41 2.05 10.36
CA ASP A 165 10.76 3.36 10.43
C ASP A 165 9.35 3.34 9.81
N ILE A 166 8.35 3.57 10.66
CA ILE A 166 6.92 3.61 10.33
C ILE A 166 6.61 4.68 9.28
N LYS A 167 7.33 5.80 9.24
CA LYS A 167 7.09 6.86 8.24
C LYS A 167 7.40 6.37 6.83
N VAL A 168 8.43 5.53 6.70
CA VAL A 168 8.80 4.90 5.43
C VAL A 168 7.73 3.91 4.99
N VAL A 169 7.32 3.03 5.91
CA VAL A 169 6.26 2.04 5.65
C VAL A 169 4.97 2.74 5.22
N ALA A 170 4.56 3.82 5.91
CA ALA A 170 3.37 4.59 5.57
C ALA A 170 3.44 5.20 4.16
N ALA A 171 4.54 5.87 3.83
CA ALA A 171 4.71 6.52 2.53
C ALA A 171 4.70 5.50 1.37
N VAL A 172 5.41 4.38 1.53
CA VAL A 172 5.47 3.28 0.55
C VAL A 172 4.10 2.65 0.36
N LEU A 173 3.40 2.37 1.47
CA LEU A 173 2.05 1.82 1.47
C LEU A 173 1.07 2.73 0.74
N ASP A 174 1.03 4.02 1.06
CA ASP A 174 0.14 5.00 0.41
C ASP A 174 0.37 5.06 -1.09
N ARG A 175 1.64 5.10 -1.51
CA ARG A 175 1.97 5.19 -2.93
C ARG A 175 1.63 3.90 -3.68
N THR A 176 1.81 2.76 -3.04
CA THR A 176 1.46 1.45 -3.62
C THR A 176 -0.05 1.27 -3.73
N LEU A 177 -0.80 1.70 -2.72
CA LEU A 177 -2.27 1.67 -2.77
C LEU A 177 -2.80 2.57 -3.87
N ALA A 178 -2.23 3.77 -4.04
CA ALA A 178 -2.55 4.65 -5.15
C ALA A 178 -2.26 3.96 -6.50
N LEU A 179 -1.07 3.37 -6.66
CA LEU A 179 -0.70 2.61 -7.85
C LEU A 179 -1.69 1.47 -8.15
N ALA A 180 -1.99 0.63 -7.16
CA ALA A 180 -2.91 -0.49 -7.29
C ALA A 180 -4.31 -0.05 -7.76
N SER A 181 -4.80 1.09 -7.26
CA SER A 181 -6.08 1.69 -7.66
C SER A 181 -6.15 2.04 -9.15
N HIS A 182 -5.01 2.36 -9.76
CA HIS A 182 -4.93 2.79 -11.15
C HIS A 182 -4.69 1.65 -12.14
N THR A 183 -3.89 0.64 -11.78
CA THR A 183 -3.39 -0.34 -12.77
C THR A 183 -4.22 -1.62 -12.92
N ARG A 184 -5.25 -1.89 -12.09
CA ARG A 184 -6.13 -3.09 -12.08
C ARG A 184 -5.43 -4.47 -12.04
N GLN A 185 -4.13 -4.51 -12.28
CA GLN A 185 -3.20 -5.62 -12.13
C GLN A 185 -1.89 -5.00 -11.67
N SER A 186 -1.39 -5.40 -10.50
CA SER A 186 0.01 -5.17 -10.17
C SER A 186 0.48 -6.20 -9.17
N ALA A 187 1.73 -6.62 -9.32
CA ALA A 187 2.42 -7.39 -8.31
C ALA A 187 2.45 -6.62 -6.96
N ALA A 188 2.32 -5.29 -7.03
CA ALA A 188 2.13 -4.39 -5.90
C ALA A 188 0.91 -4.73 -5.04
N LEU A 189 -0.25 -4.96 -5.65
CA LEU A 189 -1.47 -5.34 -4.93
C LEU A 189 -1.26 -6.65 -4.17
N ASN A 190 -0.70 -7.67 -4.82
CA ASN A 190 -0.44 -8.97 -4.21
C ASN A 190 0.50 -8.86 -3.00
N ARG A 191 1.54 -8.03 -3.11
CA ARG A 191 2.47 -7.79 -1.99
C ARG A 191 1.84 -7.06 -0.81
N VAL A 192 0.97 -6.07 -1.03
CA VAL A 192 0.22 -5.42 0.07
C VAL A 192 -0.75 -6.42 0.71
N VAL A 193 -1.40 -7.26 -0.10
CA VAL A 193 -2.28 -8.33 0.37
C VAL A 193 -1.51 -9.34 1.23
N ASP A 194 -0.33 -9.77 0.80
CA ASP A 194 0.52 -10.68 1.56
C ASP A 194 1.02 -10.02 2.85
N TRP A 195 1.41 -8.75 2.81
CA TRP A 195 1.78 -7.98 4.00
C TRP A 195 0.64 -7.91 5.03
N LEU A 196 -0.58 -7.61 4.57
CA LEU A 196 -1.79 -7.60 5.42
C LEU A 196 -2.09 -8.98 6.02
N ARG A 197 -2.06 -10.03 5.18
CA ARG A 197 -2.34 -11.42 5.55
C ARG A 197 -1.35 -11.93 6.60
N ASN A 198 -0.07 -11.58 6.45
CA ASN A 198 0.98 -11.99 7.38
C ASN A 198 0.92 -11.26 8.73
N GLY A 199 0.01 -10.30 8.91
CA GLY A 199 -0.16 -9.59 10.18
C GLY A 199 1.02 -8.72 10.58
N LYS A 200 1.90 -8.37 9.62
CA LYS A 200 3.10 -7.58 9.88
C LYS A 200 2.75 -6.08 9.91
N GLY A 201 3.43 -5.35 10.79
CA GLY A 201 3.37 -3.88 10.85
C GLY A 201 2.35 -3.30 11.84
N PRO A 202 2.37 -1.97 12.03
CA PRO A 202 1.51 -1.28 12.99
C PRO A 202 0.02 -1.40 12.64
N SER A 203 -0.82 -1.62 13.67
CA SER A 203 -2.29 -1.70 13.57
C SER A 203 -2.89 -0.58 12.71
N ALA A 204 -2.53 0.68 12.97
CA ALA A 204 -3.03 1.84 12.23
C ALA A 204 -2.80 1.75 10.71
N LEU A 205 -1.61 1.31 10.29
CA LEU A 205 -1.27 1.15 8.87
C LEU A 205 -2.01 -0.03 8.24
N ARG A 206 -2.21 -1.12 8.98
CA ARG A 206 -2.99 -2.27 8.52
C ARG A 206 -4.46 -1.89 8.34
N VAL A 207 -5.04 -1.15 9.27
CA VAL A 207 -6.41 -0.61 9.19
C VAL A 207 -6.55 0.31 7.98
N HIS A 208 -5.59 1.22 7.78
CA HIS A 208 -5.57 2.10 6.61
C HIS A 208 -5.50 1.32 5.29
N ALA A 209 -4.59 0.35 5.17
CA ALA A 209 -4.47 -0.50 3.99
C ALA A 209 -5.74 -1.30 3.70
N ALA A 210 -6.30 -1.96 4.72
CA ALA A 210 -7.54 -2.73 4.60
C ALA A 210 -8.71 -1.83 4.14
N ARG A 211 -8.79 -0.61 4.69
CA ARG A 211 -9.79 0.38 4.30
C ARG A 211 -9.64 0.82 2.84
N GLN A 212 -8.44 1.13 2.38
CA GLN A 212 -8.18 1.58 1.01
C GLN A 212 -8.45 0.46 -0.01
N LEU A 213 -7.95 -0.75 0.24
CA LEU A 213 -8.20 -1.91 -0.61
C LEU A 213 -9.68 -2.31 -0.63
N GLY A 214 -10.36 -2.25 0.52
CA GLY A 214 -11.80 -2.44 0.61
C GLY A 214 -12.58 -1.36 -0.13
N ASN A 215 -12.08 -0.13 -0.15
CA ASN A 215 -12.66 0.97 -0.93
C ASN A 215 -12.53 0.75 -2.44
N ALA A 216 -11.41 0.18 -2.89
CA ALA A 216 -11.17 -0.11 -4.30
C ALA A 216 -12.08 -1.22 -4.86
N GLY A 217 -12.69 -2.05 -4.01
CA GLY A 217 -13.77 -2.95 -4.42
C GLY A 217 -13.31 -4.14 -5.28
N TYR A 218 -12.09 -4.64 -5.08
CA TYR A 218 -11.60 -5.82 -5.81
C TYR A 218 -12.29 -7.11 -5.34
N LEU A 219 -13.13 -7.69 -6.21
CA LEU A 219 -13.82 -8.96 -5.95
C LEU A 219 -12.83 -10.12 -5.67
N ALA A 220 -11.66 -10.12 -6.34
CA ALA A 220 -10.62 -11.13 -6.15
C ALA A 220 -10.08 -11.21 -4.71
N LEU A 221 -10.28 -10.16 -3.90
CA LEU A 221 -9.82 -10.11 -2.51
C LEU A 221 -10.85 -10.69 -1.51
N LEU A 222 -11.98 -11.23 -1.96
CA LEU A 222 -12.97 -11.86 -1.08
C LEU A 222 -12.37 -12.90 -0.12
N PRO A 223 -11.49 -13.84 -0.55
CA PRO A 223 -10.88 -14.79 0.37
C PRO A 223 -10.00 -14.12 1.44
N LEU A 224 -9.30 -13.03 1.06
CA LEU A 224 -8.51 -12.25 2.01
C LEU A 224 -9.43 -11.61 3.05
N TRP A 225 -10.52 -10.97 2.64
CA TRP A 225 -11.43 -10.33 3.58
C TRP A 225 -12.09 -11.33 4.51
N ALA A 226 -12.41 -12.53 4.03
CA ALA A 226 -12.91 -13.61 4.88
C ALA A 226 -11.90 -14.00 5.96
N ALA A 227 -10.62 -14.13 5.60
CA ALA A 227 -9.54 -14.43 6.55
C ALA A 227 -9.32 -13.28 7.56
N LEU A 228 -9.26 -12.04 7.08
CA LEU A 228 -9.03 -10.87 7.92
C LEU A 228 -10.20 -10.52 8.84
N ALA A 229 -11.43 -10.96 8.55
CA ALA A 229 -12.57 -10.73 9.45
C ALA A 229 -12.36 -11.35 10.85
N SER A 230 -11.49 -12.34 10.96
CA SER A 230 -11.07 -12.99 12.21
C SER A 230 -9.65 -12.59 12.64
N ASP A 231 -9.13 -11.46 12.16
CA ASP A 231 -7.80 -10.98 12.51
C ASP A 231 -7.68 -10.74 14.03
N ARG A 232 -6.47 -10.96 14.56
CA ARG A 232 -6.17 -10.69 15.98
C ARG A 232 -6.37 -9.21 16.32
N ASP A 233 -6.13 -8.33 15.35
CA ASP A 233 -6.46 -6.93 15.44
C ASP A 233 -7.92 -6.72 15.05
N ALA A 234 -8.76 -6.47 16.07
CA ALA A 234 -10.18 -6.25 15.88
C ALA A 234 -10.49 -5.11 14.89
N GLN A 235 -9.66 -4.07 14.81
CA GLN A 235 -9.91 -2.94 13.91
C GLN A 235 -9.70 -3.34 12.44
N VAL A 236 -8.70 -4.18 12.17
CA VAL A 236 -8.49 -4.77 10.84
C VAL A 236 -9.66 -5.68 10.48
N GLY A 237 -10.14 -6.50 11.43
CA GLY A 237 -11.31 -7.35 11.23
C GLY A 237 -12.59 -6.56 10.92
N LEU A 238 -12.80 -5.43 11.59
CA LEU A 238 -13.94 -4.54 11.29
C LEU A 238 -13.86 -3.96 9.88
N GLU A 239 -12.70 -3.48 9.43
CA GLU A 239 -12.54 -3.00 8.05
C GLU A 239 -12.73 -4.12 7.02
N ALA A 240 -12.30 -5.35 7.32
CA ALA A 240 -12.55 -6.50 6.46
C ALA A 240 -14.05 -6.81 6.32
N ILE A 241 -14.85 -6.70 7.40
CA ILE A 241 -16.31 -6.85 7.32
C ILE A 241 -16.93 -5.73 6.47
N VAL A 242 -16.49 -4.49 6.65
CA VAL A 242 -16.94 -3.35 5.81
C VAL A 242 -16.61 -3.59 4.34
N ALA A 243 -15.41 -4.10 4.04
CA ALA A 243 -15.00 -4.46 2.67
C ALA A 243 -15.87 -5.59 2.09
N GLN A 244 -16.15 -6.65 2.87
CA GLN A 244 -17.06 -7.70 2.43
C GLN A 244 -18.47 -7.17 2.15
N ALA A 245 -19.02 -6.30 3.00
CA ALA A 245 -20.37 -5.75 2.82
C ALA A 245 -20.52 -4.95 1.52
N ARG A 246 -19.43 -4.33 1.04
CA ARG A 246 -19.40 -3.65 -0.27
C ARG A 246 -19.50 -4.61 -1.45
N LEU A 247 -18.91 -5.79 -1.32
CA LEU A 247 -18.81 -6.79 -2.38
C LEU A 247 -19.97 -7.80 -2.35
N LEU A 248 -20.47 -8.14 -1.15
CA LEU A 248 -21.43 -9.20 -0.86
C LEU A 248 -22.52 -8.69 0.08
N ALA A 249 -23.21 -7.61 -0.31
CA ALA A 249 -24.21 -6.90 0.49
C ALA A 249 -25.17 -7.83 1.27
N ILE A 250 -25.76 -8.82 0.59
CA ILE A 250 -26.75 -9.73 1.20
C ILE A 250 -26.11 -10.69 2.21
N ALA A 251 -24.99 -11.33 1.83
CA ALA A 251 -24.38 -12.38 2.63
C ALA A 251 -23.82 -11.87 3.97
N VAL A 252 -23.47 -10.59 4.05
CA VAL A 252 -22.84 -9.97 5.23
C VAL A 252 -23.87 -9.27 6.13
N ALA A 253 -25.12 -9.09 5.68
CA ALA A 253 -26.15 -8.36 6.42
C ALA A 253 -26.36 -8.85 7.88
N PRO A 254 -26.38 -10.16 8.19
CA PRO A 254 -26.50 -10.61 9.58
C PRO A 254 -25.35 -10.13 10.47
N LYS A 255 -24.10 -10.18 9.95
CA LYS A 255 -22.92 -9.67 10.68
C LYS A 255 -23.02 -8.17 10.90
N VAL A 256 -23.52 -7.42 9.91
CA VAL A 256 -23.72 -5.96 10.04
C VAL A 256 -24.70 -5.63 11.15
N LEU A 257 -25.82 -6.37 11.25
CA LEU A 257 -26.78 -6.18 12.33
C LEU A 257 -26.17 -6.47 13.70
N THR A 258 -25.35 -7.53 13.82
CA THR A 258 -24.60 -7.81 15.05
C THR A 258 -23.66 -6.67 15.43
N LEU A 259 -22.95 -6.07 14.46
CA LEU A 259 -22.05 -4.93 14.71
C LEU A 259 -22.81 -3.69 15.18
N LEU A 260 -23.98 -3.42 14.61
CA LEU A 260 -24.84 -2.31 15.03
C LEU A 260 -25.36 -2.49 16.47
N GLY A 261 -25.66 -3.73 16.86
CA GLY A 261 -26.09 -4.06 18.22
C GLY A 261 -24.98 -4.04 19.29
N ASP A 262 -23.71 -3.95 18.89
CA ASP A 262 -22.58 -3.89 19.82
C ASP A 262 -22.55 -2.54 20.57
N SER A 263 -22.14 -2.56 21.84
CA SER A 263 -22.05 -1.34 22.66
C SER A 263 -20.80 -0.51 22.37
N ARG A 264 -19.78 -1.09 21.74
CA ARG A 264 -18.50 -0.45 21.47
C ARG A 264 -18.61 0.49 20.27
N PRO A 265 -18.19 1.77 20.39
CA PRO A 265 -18.31 2.75 19.31
C PRO A 265 -17.64 2.33 17.99
N ALA A 266 -16.49 1.66 18.04
CA ALA A 266 -15.78 1.20 16.84
C ALA A 266 -16.61 0.18 16.02
N TYR A 267 -17.28 -0.75 16.72
CA TYR A 267 -18.13 -1.78 16.11
C TYR A 267 -19.37 -1.15 15.50
N GLN A 268 -20.00 -0.23 16.21
CA GLN A 268 -21.14 0.55 15.71
C GLN A 268 -20.76 1.32 14.44
N ILE A 269 -19.63 2.03 14.42
CA ILE A 269 -19.16 2.79 13.24
C ILE A 269 -18.90 1.86 12.05
N ALA A 270 -18.26 0.71 12.27
CA ALA A 270 -18.05 -0.27 11.22
C ALA A 270 -19.39 -0.83 10.69
N GLY A 271 -20.31 -1.17 11.59
CA GLY A 271 -21.68 -1.59 11.26
C GLY A 271 -22.42 -0.54 10.42
N LEU A 272 -22.38 0.73 10.82
CA LEU A 272 -22.99 1.85 10.07
C LEU A 272 -22.38 1.98 8.66
N ARG A 273 -21.05 1.91 8.54
CA ARG A 273 -20.36 1.97 7.25
C ARG A 273 -20.70 0.79 6.34
N ALA A 274 -20.83 -0.41 6.91
CA ALA A 274 -21.22 -1.62 6.18
C ALA A 274 -22.70 -1.58 5.75
N ALA A 275 -23.57 -1.06 6.62
CA ALA A 275 -25.01 -0.93 6.39
C ALA A 275 -25.34 -0.10 5.13
N ALA A 276 -24.53 0.91 4.81
CA ALA A 276 -24.65 1.71 3.59
C ALA A 276 -24.63 0.86 2.30
N PHE A 277 -24.05 -0.33 2.36
CA PHE A 277 -23.97 -1.28 1.25
C PHE A 277 -24.89 -2.47 1.43
N SER A 278 -24.88 -3.10 2.61
CA SER A 278 -25.62 -4.34 2.86
C SER A 278 -27.13 -4.14 2.97
N LEU A 279 -27.56 -3.03 3.58
CA LEU A 279 -28.98 -2.75 3.84
C LEU A 279 -29.61 -1.85 2.77
N ALA A 280 -28.84 -1.39 1.78
CA ALA A 280 -29.37 -0.63 0.65
C ALA A 280 -30.34 -1.43 -0.24
N LEU A 281 -30.44 -2.74 -0.03
CA LEU A 281 -31.39 -3.62 -0.72
C LEU A 281 -32.77 -3.65 -0.03
N ASP A 282 -32.87 -3.20 1.22
CA ASP A 282 -34.12 -2.96 1.95
C ASP A 282 -34.01 -1.64 2.72
N SER A 283 -34.14 -0.56 1.95
CA SER A 283 -33.90 0.81 2.40
C SER A 283 -34.78 1.23 3.58
N GLN A 284 -35.99 0.68 3.71
CA GLN A 284 -36.93 1.02 4.77
C GLN A 284 -36.51 0.37 6.10
N SER A 285 -36.17 -0.93 6.07
CA SER A 285 -35.61 -1.61 7.23
C SER A 285 -34.26 -1.02 7.64
N ALA A 286 -33.44 -0.61 6.67
CA ALA A 286 -32.19 0.11 6.92
C ALA A 286 -32.45 1.43 7.65
N HIS A 287 -33.39 2.25 7.15
CA HIS A 287 -33.73 3.53 7.77
C HIS A 287 -34.17 3.35 9.23
N ASN A 288 -35.06 2.39 9.48
CA ASN A 288 -35.58 2.10 10.82
C ASN A 288 -34.48 1.60 11.77
N ALA A 289 -33.58 0.74 11.29
CA ALA A 289 -32.44 0.25 12.08
C ALA A 289 -31.44 1.36 12.43
N LEU A 290 -31.24 2.33 11.52
CA LEU A 290 -30.20 3.34 11.63
C LEU A 290 -30.64 4.62 12.38
N LYS A 291 -31.93 4.93 12.40
CA LYS A 291 -32.49 6.15 13.03
C LYS A 291 -32.13 6.30 14.51
N ASN A 292 -32.00 5.18 15.23
CA ASN A 292 -31.65 5.19 16.65
C ASN A 292 -30.23 5.70 16.93
N PHE A 293 -29.35 5.71 15.92
CA PHE A 293 -27.96 6.14 16.07
C PHE A 293 -27.74 7.64 15.85
N GLU A 294 -28.70 8.37 15.28
CA GLU A 294 -28.60 9.82 15.05
C GLU A 294 -28.43 10.64 16.34
N LYS A 295 -28.91 10.11 17.46
CA LYS A 295 -28.82 10.73 18.79
C LYS A 295 -27.69 10.18 19.65
N SER A 296 -26.86 9.30 19.09
CA SER A 296 -25.78 8.66 19.83
C SER A 296 -24.69 9.67 20.20
N LYS A 297 -24.30 9.69 21.49
CA LYS A 297 -23.17 10.50 21.99
C LYS A 297 -21.84 9.75 21.90
N ASN A 298 -21.85 8.52 21.41
CA ASN A 298 -20.66 7.68 21.32
C ASN A 298 -19.68 8.25 20.29
N ALA A 299 -18.40 8.26 20.65
CA ALA A 299 -17.32 8.69 19.80
C ALA A 299 -16.17 7.67 19.84
N TRP A 300 -15.43 7.61 18.74
CA TRP A 300 -14.30 6.72 18.57
C TRP A 300 -13.14 7.46 17.93
N ARG A 301 -11.93 7.25 18.43
CA ARG A 301 -10.72 7.77 17.79
C ARG A 301 -10.26 6.76 16.73
N ASP A 302 -10.37 7.13 15.47
CA ASP A 302 -9.99 6.28 14.35
C ASP A 302 -8.46 6.08 14.33
N PRO A 303 -7.96 4.84 14.40
CA PRO A 303 -6.54 4.53 14.42
C PRO A 303 -5.81 4.97 13.15
N ALA A 304 -6.48 4.96 11.99
CA ALA A 304 -5.85 5.28 10.71
C ALA A 304 -5.69 6.79 10.50
N SER A 305 -6.71 7.57 10.86
CA SER A 305 -6.69 9.04 10.67
C SER A 305 -6.30 9.82 11.92
N GLY A 306 -6.32 9.20 13.09
CA GLY A 306 -6.15 9.85 14.39
C GLY A 306 -7.32 10.75 14.81
N GLN A 307 -8.34 10.90 13.95
CA GLN A 307 -9.49 11.77 14.16
C GLN A 307 -10.55 11.12 15.05
N THR A 308 -11.25 11.95 15.84
CA THR A 308 -12.41 11.51 16.60
C THR A 308 -13.64 11.52 15.70
N VAL A 309 -14.27 10.37 15.53
CA VAL A 309 -15.47 10.15 14.74
C VAL A 309 -16.65 9.89 15.68
N GLN A 310 -17.73 10.65 15.52
CA GLN A 310 -18.97 10.46 16.28
C GLN A 310 -19.89 9.49 15.56
N VAL A 311 -20.51 8.57 16.31
CA VAL A 311 -21.48 7.58 15.79
C VAL A 311 -22.66 8.29 15.10
N ALA A 312 -23.20 9.35 15.73
CA ALA A 312 -24.28 10.14 15.16
C ALA A 312 -23.94 10.75 13.79
N VAL A 313 -22.72 11.28 13.63
CA VAL A 313 -22.29 11.90 12.36
C VAL A 313 -22.21 10.85 11.25
N VAL A 314 -21.70 9.66 11.54
CA VAL A 314 -21.65 8.56 10.56
C VAL A 314 -23.05 8.09 10.21
N ALA A 315 -23.92 7.91 11.22
CA ALA A 315 -25.31 7.50 11.00
C ALA A 315 -26.06 8.50 10.11
N ALA A 316 -25.96 9.80 10.38
CA ALA A 316 -26.59 10.84 9.58
C ALA A 316 -26.11 10.83 8.11
N ARG A 317 -24.80 10.64 7.88
CA ARG A 317 -24.25 10.53 6.51
C ARG A 317 -24.77 9.30 5.76
N VAL A 318 -24.85 8.16 6.44
CA VAL A 318 -25.35 6.91 5.84
C VAL A 318 -26.85 7.06 5.53
N LEU A 319 -27.64 7.60 6.45
CA LEU A 319 -29.06 7.86 6.25
C LEU A 319 -29.31 8.82 5.07
N ALA A 320 -28.56 9.92 4.98
CA ALA A 320 -28.64 10.83 3.84
C ALA A 320 -28.32 10.12 2.51
N THR A 321 -27.32 9.24 2.50
CA THR A 321 -26.97 8.45 1.31
C THR A 321 -28.08 7.49 0.90
N LEU A 322 -28.72 6.83 1.87
CA LEU A 322 -29.86 5.93 1.62
C LEU A 322 -31.10 6.70 1.13
N GLN A 323 -31.37 7.88 1.68
CA GLN A 323 -32.49 8.74 1.26
C GLN A 323 -32.31 9.24 -0.18
N LEU A 324 -31.10 9.64 -0.57
CA LEU A 324 -30.81 10.02 -1.96
C LEU A 324 -31.10 8.86 -2.93
N ARG A 325 -30.72 7.63 -2.57
CA ARG A 325 -31.00 6.44 -3.39
C ARG A 325 -32.50 6.13 -3.50
N LEU A 326 -33.24 6.30 -2.41
CA LEU A 326 -34.71 6.15 -2.42
C LEU A 326 -35.39 7.18 -3.32
N GLY A 327 -34.95 8.44 -3.26
CA GLY A 327 -35.49 9.52 -4.10
C GLY A 327 -35.21 9.34 -5.60
N THR A 328 -34.12 8.67 -5.97
CA THR A 328 -33.79 8.35 -7.36
C THR A 328 -34.51 7.11 -7.92
N VAL A 329 -35.11 6.27 -7.09
CA VAL A 329 -35.84 5.05 -7.52
C VAL A 329 -37.35 5.33 -7.68
N LEU A 330 -37.84 6.45 -7.16
CA LEU A 330 -39.26 6.86 -7.18
C LEU A 330 -39.58 7.98 -8.19
N ASN A 331 -38.59 8.43 -8.97
CA ASN A 331 -38.74 9.33 -10.12
C ASN A 331 -38.27 8.62 -11.40
#